data_AF-A0A2D6TQU6-F1
#
_entry.id   AF-A0A2D6TQU6-F1
#
_cell.length_a   1.000
_cell.length_b   1.000
_cell.length_c   1.000
_cell.angle_alpha   90.00
_cell.angle_beta   90.00
_cell.angle_gamma   90.00
#
_symmetry.space_group_name_H-M   'P 1'
#
loop_
_entity.id
_entity.type
_entity.pdbx_description
1 polymer ?
#
loop_
_entity_poly.entity_id
_entity_poly.type
_entity_poly.pdbx_seq_one_letter_code
_entity_poly.pdbx_strand_id
1 'polypeptide(L)'
;MHQALIKGILGVQTYLKYRVFMRIFLLFFGVMAIALGAAGTQAHAQNPQNDAQIQLIGAGSLTCGQWLDAEKDGTVRATLVSWVYGYFSAMNRLRAVKSKRQYDISTLNTNMILGWVDEFCPQYPEYLIAFAAEAMVGQKIFYKQER
;
A
#
# COMPACT_ATOMS: atom_id res chain seq x y z
N MET A 1 38.87 43.60 43.61
CA MET A 1 37.84 42.52 43.59
C MET A 1 36.41 43.09 43.50
N HIS A 2 36.11 44.00 42.56
CA HIS A 2 34.79 44.64 42.45
C HIS A 2 34.00 44.30 41.17
N GLN A 3 34.62 43.64 40.18
CA GLN A 3 33.97 43.34 38.90
C GLN A 3 33.27 41.97 38.83
N ALA A 4 33.51 41.06 39.78
CA ALA A 4 32.89 39.73 39.78
C ALA A 4 31.44 39.72 40.33
N LEU A 5 31.10 40.64 41.22
CA LEU A 5 29.77 40.71 41.86
C LEU A 5 28.68 41.27 40.92
N ILE A 6 29.04 42.17 40.01
CA ILE A 6 28.07 42.80 39.09
C ILE A 6 27.63 41.82 37.97
N LYS A 7 28.53 40.94 37.51
CA LYS A 7 28.20 39.93 36.48
C LYS A 7 27.22 38.84 36.97
N GLY A 8 27.23 38.51 38.27
CA GLY A 8 26.32 37.51 38.85
C GLY A 8 24.85 37.98 38.92
N ILE A 9 24.63 39.26 39.22
CA ILE A 9 23.27 39.82 39.41
C ILE A 9 22.52 39.95 38.07
N LEU A 10 23.23 40.32 36.99
CA LEU A 10 22.67 40.36 35.64
C LEU A 10 22.30 38.97 35.08
N GLY A 11 23.07 37.93 35.42
CA GLY A 11 22.78 36.55 35.02
C GLY A 11 21.48 36.02 35.65
N VAL A 12 21.28 36.23 36.95
CA VAL A 12 20.10 35.72 37.68
C VAL A 12 18.79 36.36 37.21
N GLN A 13 18.78 37.67 36.93
CA GLN A 13 17.61 38.37 36.41
C GLN A 13 17.19 37.88 35.01
N THR A 14 18.16 37.57 34.16
CA THR A 14 17.91 37.07 32.80
C THR A 14 17.32 35.65 32.86
N TYR A 15 17.88 34.77 33.70
CA TYR A 15 17.40 33.40 33.91
C TYR A 15 15.98 33.32 34.51
N LEU A 16 15.62 34.20 35.45
CA LEU A 16 14.25 34.25 35.98
C LEU A 16 13.23 34.66 34.91
N LYS A 17 13.59 35.60 34.04
CA LYS A 17 12.70 36.11 32.98
C LYS A 17 12.39 35.04 31.93
N TYR A 18 13.39 34.27 31.49
CA TYR A 18 13.20 33.13 30.57
C TYR A 18 12.41 31.98 31.21
N ARG A 19 12.62 31.71 32.50
CA ARG A 19 11.93 30.64 33.23
C ARG A 19 10.44 30.94 33.46
N VAL A 20 10.07 32.21 33.66
CA VAL A 20 8.66 32.62 33.75
C VAL A 20 7.99 32.64 32.38
N PHE A 21 8.66 33.14 31.33
CA PHE A 21 8.13 33.14 29.97
C PHE A 21 7.89 31.72 29.43
N MET A 22 8.81 30.77 29.68
CA MET A 22 8.66 29.37 29.27
C MET A 22 7.53 28.65 30.00
N ARG A 23 7.28 28.98 31.28
CA ARG A 23 6.15 28.42 32.05
C ARG A 23 4.80 28.97 31.57
N ILE A 24 4.73 30.25 31.22
CA ILE A 24 3.51 30.86 30.65
C ILE A 24 3.24 30.27 29.25
N PHE A 25 4.27 30.11 28.41
CA PHE A 25 4.13 29.51 27.08
C PHE A 25 3.65 28.04 27.13
N LEU A 26 4.16 27.25 28.08
CA LEU A 26 3.71 25.87 28.30
C LEU A 26 2.27 25.77 28.84
N LEU A 27 1.82 26.75 29.62
CA LEU A 27 0.44 26.80 30.11
C LEU A 27 -0.56 27.27 29.04
N PHE A 28 -0.14 28.14 28.10
CA PHE A 28 -1.01 28.59 26.99
C PHE A 28 -1.14 27.57 25.85
N PHE A 29 -0.11 26.78 25.53
CA PHE A 29 -0.18 25.74 24.49
C PHE A 29 -0.63 24.35 25.00
N GLY A 30 -0.72 24.15 26.32
CA GLY A 30 -1.03 22.85 26.93
C GLY A 30 -2.52 22.47 26.98
N VAL A 31 -3.45 23.32 26.53
CA VAL A 31 -4.91 23.11 26.73
C VAL A 31 -5.65 22.79 25.42
N MET A 32 -4.97 22.57 24.29
CA MET A 32 -5.59 22.21 23.01
C MET A 32 -5.25 20.77 22.58
N ALA A 33 -5.39 19.81 23.48
CA ALA A 33 -5.13 18.39 23.16
C ALA A 33 -6.12 17.39 23.76
N ILE A 34 -7.28 17.84 24.25
CA ILE A 34 -8.29 16.91 24.79
C ILE A 34 -9.70 17.42 24.45
N ALA A 35 -10.12 17.25 23.19
CA ALA A 35 -11.53 17.18 22.85
C ALA A 35 -11.72 16.49 21.49
N LEU A 36 -12.63 15.51 21.47
CA LEU A 36 -13.19 14.78 20.33
C LEU A 36 -12.24 13.71 19.77
N GLY A 37 -12.36 12.46 20.17
CA GLY A 37 -13.59 11.67 20.17
C GLY A 37 -13.39 10.58 19.13
N ALA A 38 -13.44 9.33 19.56
CA ALA A 38 -13.30 8.14 18.73
C ALA A 38 -14.44 8.05 17.70
N ALA A 39 -14.36 8.82 16.62
CA ALA A 39 -14.89 8.41 15.33
C ALA A 39 -13.76 7.62 14.69
N GLY A 40 -13.86 6.29 14.74
CA GLY A 40 -13.00 5.45 13.91
C GLY A 40 -13.18 5.88 12.47
N THR A 41 -12.23 6.65 11.95
CA THR A 41 -12.09 6.81 10.52
C THR A 41 -11.71 5.44 10.02
N GLN A 42 -12.70 4.72 9.48
CA GLN A 42 -12.40 3.63 8.56
C GLN A 42 -11.59 4.28 7.45
N ALA A 43 -10.27 4.12 7.50
CA ALA A 43 -9.44 4.27 6.33
C ALA A 43 -9.91 3.17 5.38
N HIS A 44 -10.96 3.45 4.60
CA HIS A 44 -11.12 2.79 3.33
C HIS A 44 -9.82 3.08 2.61
N ALA A 45 -8.98 2.05 2.45
CA ALA A 45 -7.85 2.13 1.57
C ALA A 45 -8.36 2.76 0.27
N GLN A 46 -7.90 3.98 -0.02
CA GLN A 46 -8.27 4.65 -1.26
C GLN A 46 -7.81 3.72 -2.36
N ASN A 47 -8.78 3.14 -3.08
CA ASN A 47 -8.54 2.26 -4.21
C ASN A 47 -7.72 3.09 -5.23
N PRO A 48 -6.46 2.73 -5.51
CA PRO A 48 -5.56 3.53 -6.36
C PRO A 48 -5.94 3.44 -7.86
N GLN A 49 -7.23 3.40 -8.19
CA GLN A 49 -7.77 3.29 -9.53
C GLN A 49 -7.85 4.61 -10.31
N ASN A 50 -7.47 5.75 -9.72
CA ASN A 50 -7.75 7.06 -10.33
C ASN A 50 -6.61 7.74 -11.10
N ASP A 51 -5.38 7.23 -11.07
CA ASP A 51 -4.28 7.92 -11.75
C ASP A 51 -3.83 7.15 -12.99
N ALA A 52 -4.36 7.58 -14.14
CA ALA A 52 -4.30 7.00 -15.48
C ALA A 52 -5.13 5.72 -15.67
N GLN A 53 -6.42 5.89 -15.99
CA GLN A 53 -7.32 4.80 -16.38
C GLN A 53 -6.84 4.13 -17.67
N ILE A 54 -5.95 3.15 -17.57
CA ILE A 54 -5.88 2.09 -18.56
C ILE A 54 -7.26 1.44 -18.52
N GLN A 55 -8.09 1.71 -19.53
CA GLN A 55 -9.38 1.06 -19.66
C GLN A 55 -9.13 -0.40 -19.98
N LEU A 56 -9.11 -1.23 -18.94
CA LEU A 56 -8.93 -2.65 -19.06
C LEU A 56 -10.18 -3.25 -19.71
N ILE A 57 -9.98 -3.94 -20.84
CA ILE A 57 -11.05 -4.59 -21.60
C ILE A 57 -10.95 -6.11 -21.42
N GLY A 58 -12.11 -6.76 -21.26
CA GLY A 58 -12.23 -8.21 -21.13
C GLY A 58 -12.37 -8.68 -19.69
N ALA A 59 -12.27 -9.99 -19.48
CA ALA A 59 -12.59 -10.63 -18.20
C ALA A 59 -11.72 -10.17 -17.01
N GLY A 60 -10.52 -9.63 -17.26
CA GLY A 60 -9.68 -9.07 -16.19
C GLY A 60 -10.22 -7.82 -15.53
N SER A 61 -11.18 -7.11 -16.15
CA SER A 61 -11.85 -5.95 -15.56
C SER A 61 -13.04 -6.32 -14.69
N LEU A 62 -13.36 -7.61 -14.57
CA LEU A 62 -14.29 -8.10 -13.56
C LEU A 62 -13.62 -8.10 -12.19
N THR A 63 -14.43 -7.98 -11.15
CA THR A 63 -13.95 -7.92 -9.76
C THR A 63 -13.63 -9.30 -9.20
N CYS A 64 -12.84 -9.33 -8.15
CA CYS A 64 -12.58 -10.53 -7.35
C CYS A 64 -13.86 -11.08 -6.70
N GLY A 65 -14.83 -10.23 -6.35
CA GLY A 65 -16.16 -10.70 -5.94
C GLY A 65 -16.84 -11.54 -7.04
N GLN A 66 -16.74 -11.10 -8.29
CA GLN A 66 -17.27 -11.85 -9.44
C GLN A 66 -16.47 -13.13 -9.72
N TRP A 67 -15.18 -13.18 -9.39
CA TRP A 67 -14.39 -14.42 -9.42
C TRP A 67 -14.92 -15.48 -8.44
N LEU A 68 -15.29 -15.05 -7.22
CA LEU A 68 -15.85 -15.92 -6.19
C LEU A 68 -17.25 -16.40 -6.57
N ASP A 69 -18.08 -15.52 -7.13
CA ASP A 69 -19.42 -15.89 -7.59
C ASP A 69 -19.39 -16.84 -8.79
N ALA A 70 -18.36 -16.75 -9.65
CA ALA A 70 -18.20 -17.59 -10.82
C ALA A 70 -17.97 -19.08 -10.48
N GLU A 71 -17.62 -19.45 -9.24
CA GLU A 71 -17.54 -20.87 -8.85
C GLU A 71 -18.86 -21.63 -9.09
N LYS A 72 -19.98 -20.91 -9.09
CA LYS A 72 -21.33 -21.46 -9.31
C LYS A 72 -21.68 -21.62 -10.79
N ASP A 73 -20.91 -20.99 -11.69
CA ASP A 73 -21.10 -21.03 -13.14
C ASP A 73 -19.80 -21.43 -13.84
N GLY A 74 -19.70 -22.69 -14.23
CA GLY A 74 -18.51 -23.25 -14.89
C GLY A 74 -18.11 -22.53 -16.18
N THR A 75 -19.04 -21.90 -16.90
CA THR A 75 -18.74 -21.17 -18.15
C THR A 75 -18.08 -19.83 -17.85
N VAL A 76 -18.64 -19.09 -16.89
CA VAL A 76 -18.04 -17.83 -16.42
C VAL A 76 -16.67 -18.12 -15.80
N ARG A 77 -16.57 -19.16 -14.96
CA ARG A 77 -15.31 -19.60 -14.37
C ARG A 77 -14.26 -19.90 -15.43
N ALA A 78 -14.60 -20.69 -16.45
CA ALA A 78 -13.69 -21.02 -17.55
C ALA A 78 -13.19 -19.78 -18.29
N THR A 79 -14.06 -18.79 -18.51
CA THR A 79 -13.71 -17.51 -19.14
C THR A 79 -12.70 -16.73 -18.30
N LEU A 80 -12.96 -16.60 -17.01
CA LEU A 80 -12.07 -15.89 -16.08
C LEU A 80 -10.70 -16.59 -15.99
N VAL A 81 -10.72 -17.92 -15.82
CA VAL A 81 -9.53 -18.77 -15.78
C VAL A 81 -8.71 -18.61 -17.07
N SER A 82 -9.36 -18.66 -18.23
CA SER A 82 -8.68 -18.45 -19.53
C SER A 82 -8.02 -17.08 -19.63
N TRP A 83 -8.68 -16.03 -19.11
CA TRP A 83 -8.11 -14.69 -19.14
C TRP A 83 -6.87 -14.58 -18.24
N VAL A 84 -6.92 -15.14 -17.02
CA VAL A 84 -5.76 -15.20 -16.11
C VAL A 84 -4.60 -15.92 -16.78
N TYR A 85 -4.83 -17.07 -17.40
CA TYR A 85 -3.78 -17.77 -18.16
C TYR A 85 -3.21 -16.97 -19.31
N GLY A 86 -4.07 -16.29 -20.06
CA GLY A 86 -3.67 -15.41 -21.15
C GLY A 86 -2.71 -14.32 -20.65
N TYR A 87 -3.01 -13.72 -19.49
CA TYR A 87 -2.17 -12.73 -18.86
C TYR A 87 -0.76 -13.28 -18.55
N PHE A 88 -0.64 -14.41 -17.84
CA PHE A 88 0.67 -14.99 -17.52
C PHE A 88 1.44 -15.44 -18.76
N SER A 89 0.75 -15.94 -19.78
CA SER A 89 1.35 -16.27 -21.08
C SER A 89 1.94 -15.03 -21.76
N ALA A 90 1.19 -13.92 -21.76
CA ALA A 90 1.66 -12.64 -22.30
C ALA A 90 2.87 -12.11 -21.51
N MET A 91 2.85 -12.20 -20.18
CA MET A 91 3.98 -11.80 -19.34
C MET A 91 5.21 -12.67 -19.57
N ASN A 92 5.04 -13.98 -19.77
CA ASN A 92 6.15 -14.88 -20.08
C ASN A 92 6.79 -14.51 -21.42
N ARG A 93 5.96 -14.17 -22.42
CA ARG A 93 6.44 -13.68 -23.72
C ARG A 93 7.15 -12.33 -23.59
N LEU A 94 6.58 -11.39 -22.83
CA LEU A 94 7.16 -10.06 -22.62
C LEU A 94 8.51 -10.13 -21.92
N ARG A 95 8.68 -11.03 -20.94
CA ARG A 95 9.98 -11.32 -20.32
C ARG A 95 11.03 -11.74 -21.35
N ALA A 96 10.66 -12.65 -22.27
CA ALA A 96 11.58 -13.14 -23.29
C ALA A 96 12.05 -12.03 -24.27
N VAL A 97 11.23 -10.99 -24.48
CA VAL A 97 11.52 -9.90 -25.42
C VAL A 97 12.14 -8.67 -24.72
N LYS A 98 11.77 -8.40 -23.46
CA LYS A 98 12.22 -7.24 -22.68
C LYS A 98 13.17 -7.71 -21.58
N SER A 99 14.48 -7.75 -21.88
CA SER A 99 15.57 -8.23 -21.02
C SER A 99 15.75 -7.52 -19.66
N LYS A 100 14.87 -6.58 -19.27
CA LYS A 100 15.04 -5.71 -18.09
C LYS A 100 13.99 -5.85 -16.99
N ARG A 101 12.94 -6.66 -17.15
CA ARG A 101 11.99 -6.93 -16.06
C ARG A 101 12.27 -8.31 -15.47
N GLN A 102 12.88 -8.32 -14.29
CA GLN A 102 13.40 -9.53 -13.63
C GLN A 102 12.33 -10.32 -12.86
N TYR A 103 11.13 -10.54 -13.41
CA TYR A 103 10.20 -11.53 -12.82
C TYR A 103 10.43 -12.90 -13.47
N ASP A 104 10.79 -13.91 -12.67
CA ASP A 104 10.88 -15.30 -13.09
C ASP A 104 9.57 -16.04 -12.83
N ILE A 105 8.75 -16.09 -13.87
CA ILE A 105 7.48 -16.84 -13.89
C ILE A 105 7.61 -18.16 -14.66
N SER A 106 8.84 -18.62 -14.96
CA SER A 106 9.04 -19.88 -15.72
C SER A 106 8.63 -21.12 -14.94
N THR A 107 8.64 -21.04 -13.62
CA THR A 107 8.31 -22.13 -12.70
C THR A 107 6.83 -22.17 -12.32
N LEU A 108 6.06 -21.13 -12.69
CA LEU A 108 4.64 -21.07 -12.40
C LEU A 108 3.88 -22.11 -13.23
N ASN A 109 3.10 -22.92 -12.55
CA ASN A 109 2.14 -23.82 -13.17
C ASN A 109 0.70 -23.33 -12.93
N THR A 110 -0.22 -23.98 -13.64
CA THR A 110 -1.67 -23.80 -13.56
C THR A 110 -2.20 -23.70 -12.12
N ASN A 111 -1.87 -24.65 -11.27
CA ASN A 111 -2.40 -24.70 -9.90
C ASN A 111 -1.85 -23.56 -9.05
N MET A 112 -0.58 -23.18 -9.24
CA MET A 112 0.02 -22.06 -8.51
C MET A 112 -0.62 -20.72 -8.91
N ILE A 113 -0.88 -20.54 -10.21
CA ILE A 113 -1.51 -19.31 -10.73
C ILE A 113 -2.94 -19.18 -10.22
N LEU A 114 -3.75 -20.23 -10.35
CA LEU A 114 -5.15 -20.18 -9.93
C LEU A 114 -5.29 -20.16 -8.41
N GLY A 115 -4.47 -20.96 -7.70
CA GLY A 115 -4.42 -20.95 -6.25
C GLY A 115 -4.10 -19.57 -5.69
N TRP A 116 -3.19 -18.83 -6.33
CA TRP A 116 -2.92 -17.44 -5.96
C TRP A 116 -4.16 -16.55 -6.09
N VAL A 117 -4.89 -16.61 -7.20
CA VAL A 117 -6.10 -15.80 -7.39
C VAL A 117 -7.21 -16.22 -6.42
N ASP A 118 -7.35 -17.52 -6.16
CA ASP A 118 -8.29 -18.09 -5.20
C ASP A 118 -7.97 -17.69 -3.75
N GLU A 119 -6.71 -17.45 -3.41
CA GLU A 119 -6.29 -16.91 -2.10
C GLU A 119 -6.41 -15.38 -2.01
N PHE A 120 -6.12 -14.68 -3.12
CA PHE A 120 -6.12 -13.22 -3.18
C PHE A 120 -7.54 -12.66 -3.17
N CYS A 121 -8.43 -13.20 -4.00
CA CYS A 121 -9.75 -12.61 -4.22
C CYS A 121 -10.69 -12.58 -3.01
N PRO A 122 -10.71 -13.57 -2.10
CA PRO A 122 -11.47 -13.48 -0.85
C PRO A 122 -11.05 -12.31 0.05
N GLN A 123 -9.78 -11.89 -0.02
CA GLN A 123 -9.24 -10.82 0.83
C GLN A 123 -9.51 -9.42 0.24
N TYR A 124 -9.74 -9.35 -1.06
CA TYR A 124 -9.81 -8.11 -1.83
C TYR A 124 -10.95 -8.14 -2.87
N PRO A 125 -12.22 -8.36 -2.46
CA PRO A 125 -13.32 -8.60 -3.38
C PRO A 125 -13.64 -7.43 -4.33
N GLU A 126 -13.30 -6.20 -3.96
CA GLU A 126 -13.49 -4.99 -4.75
C GLU A 126 -12.41 -4.78 -5.84
N TYR A 127 -11.29 -5.50 -5.75
CA TYR A 127 -10.20 -5.38 -6.72
C TYR A 127 -10.52 -6.11 -8.02
N LEU A 128 -9.90 -5.67 -9.10
CA LEU A 128 -10.02 -6.33 -10.41
C LEU A 128 -9.21 -7.63 -10.43
N ILE A 129 -9.67 -8.62 -11.18
CA ILE A 129 -8.95 -9.88 -11.41
C ILE A 129 -7.56 -9.62 -12.01
N ALA A 130 -7.43 -8.62 -12.88
CA ALA A 130 -6.13 -8.21 -13.40
C ALA A 130 -5.15 -7.75 -12.31
N PHE A 131 -5.65 -7.08 -11.28
CA PHE A 131 -4.81 -6.66 -10.16
C PHE A 131 -4.34 -7.86 -9.34
N ALA A 132 -5.21 -8.86 -9.13
CA ALA A 132 -4.80 -10.12 -8.50
C ALA A 132 -3.66 -10.81 -9.28
N ALA A 133 -3.77 -10.86 -10.62
CA ALA A 133 -2.73 -11.45 -11.48
C ALA A 133 -1.43 -10.63 -11.47
N GLU A 134 -1.51 -9.30 -11.53
CA GLU A 134 -0.38 -8.37 -11.43
C GLU A 134 0.34 -8.48 -10.08
N ALA A 135 -0.42 -8.57 -9.00
CA ALA A 135 0.11 -8.71 -7.64
C ALA A 135 0.97 -9.97 -7.50
N MET A 136 0.61 -11.07 -8.18
CA MET A 136 1.44 -12.27 -8.23
C MET A 136 2.80 -11.97 -8.87
N VAL A 137 2.81 -11.39 -10.08
CA VAL A 137 4.04 -11.11 -10.82
C VAL A 137 4.93 -10.10 -10.08
N GLY A 138 4.32 -9.17 -9.35
CA GLY A 138 5.00 -8.15 -8.53
C GLY A 138 5.55 -8.66 -7.20
N GLN A 139 5.34 -9.92 -6.80
CA GLN A 139 5.90 -10.43 -5.56
C GLN A 139 7.41 -10.61 -5.63
N LYS A 140 8.11 -10.23 -4.56
CA LYS A 140 9.57 -10.38 -4.40
C LYS A 140 10.08 -11.80 -4.66
N ILE A 141 9.27 -12.83 -4.40
CA ILE A 141 9.64 -14.23 -4.64
C ILE A 141 9.91 -14.55 -6.12
N PHE A 142 9.36 -13.74 -7.04
CA PHE A 142 9.62 -13.88 -8.47
C PHE A 142 10.76 -12.99 -8.94
N TYR A 143 11.36 -12.15 -8.10
CA TYR A 143 12.51 -11.36 -8.53
C TYR A 143 13.75 -12.23 -8.54
N LYS A 144 14.39 -12.35 -9.70
CA LYS A 144 15.70 -13.01 -9.78
C LYS A 144 16.71 -12.16 -9.01
N GLN A 145 17.12 -12.63 -7.83
CA GLN A 145 18.14 -12.00 -7.03
C GLN A 145 19.46 -12.06 -7.80
N GLU A 146 19.93 -10.90 -8.28
CA GLU A 146 21.24 -10.78 -8.92
C GLU A 146 22.31 -11.20 -7.91
N ARG A 147 23.02 -12.28 -8.22
CA ARG A 147 24.31 -12.63 -7.62
C ARG A 147 25.37 -12.43 -8.67
#